data_AF-A0AB40BRT7-F1
#
_entry.id   AF-A0AB40BRT7-F1
#
_cell.length_a   1.000
_cell.length_b   1.000
_cell.length_c   1.000
_cell.angle_alpha   90.00
_cell.angle_beta   90.00
_cell.angle_gamma   90.00
#
_symmetry.space_group_name_H-M   'P 1'
#
loop_
_entity.id
_entity.type
_entity.pdbx_description
1 polymer ?
#
loop_
_entity_poly.entity_id
_entity_poly.type
_entity_poly.pdbx_seq_one_letter_code
_entity_poly.pdbx_strand_id
1 'polypeptide(L)'
;MKRMMSKKSHSWWWDSHISPKNSKWLAENLEEMDKRVKSMLKLIDEEGDSFAKKAEMYYQRRPELVAHVEDFYRMYRALAERYDHVTGELRKNIQSELQSQGSGNVSDIGSEPPSPSVHSPELIPESKRSRPKASPGKAAGFDFFLRSGGSSDVSRKESDPSSSSESSDSESESENGKEINEHDITEGLNQRIVDLENELHDVKEKLQEYEGSSVNGKCEHMEIDEYNSKISALEEELAVVSKRLRVSEALIVTLKQKLAQGNASSEVEHVELDHERKQVLEMKERIAVLEAEVTDQKKVIEKLDGVIADANKKFEAEVTNRDHAIEGYKAEIANASERFSQEKSHLEADVAKLTGTIVNLRAELNKICASEVSASSAAERFLQENSSLKEEILHVSELRTALETKLITVEGELNLLKAEKAEASVESEKQIENLYKSIYELNVKVEILMSVKENLAAKLIVFSKDLQCRDERIIELNNHLHDLHLEHVKLIKEIEEAQKTSLELRGKVKELEEEVDKQKLAVLDGAEGKREAIRQLCFSLEHYRDGYKQLRQVIQGHKRHTVMAV
;
A
#
# COMPACT_ATOMS: atom_id res chain seq x y z
N MET A 1 -6.10 30.58 -35.76
CA MET A 1 -5.81 31.35 -34.52
C MET A 1 -4.55 30.82 -33.86
N LYS A 2 -3.81 31.65 -33.11
CA LYS A 2 -2.59 31.22 -32.37
C LYS A 2 -3.00 30.45 -31.10
N ARG A 3 -2.37 29.30 -30.84
CA ARG A 3 -2.58 28.49 -29.63
C ARG A 3 -1.75 29.08 -28.48
N MET A 4 -2.39 29.78 -27.55
CA MET A 4 -1.72 30.23 -26.31
C MET A 4 -1.38 29.00 -25.46
N MET A 5 -0.11 28.85 -25.09
CA MET A 5 0.32 27.81 -24.15
C MET A 5 0.36 28.39 -22.73
N SER A 6 -0.16 27.64 -21.77
CA SER A 6 -0.20 28.06 -20.36
C SER A 6 1.21 28.23 -19.79
N LYS A 7 1.48 29.41 -19.19
CA LYS A 7 2.72 29.67 -18.44
C LYS A 7 2.66 28.97 -17.07
N LYS A 8 2.82 27.65 -17.06
CA LYS A 8 3.23 26.94 -15.84
C LYS A 8 4.66 27.34 -15.47
N SER A 9 4.94 27.45 -14.18
CA SER A 9 6.24 27.77 -13.59
C SER A 9 7.23 26.57 -13.66
N HIS A 10 7.45 26.03 -14.86
CA HIS A 10 8.53 25.08 -15.09
C HIS A 10 9.88 25.82 -15.10
N SER A 11 10.85 25.27 -14.36
CA SER A 11 12.17 25.86 -14.18
C SER A 11 12.91 25.93 -15.54
N TRP A 12 13.44 27.11 -15.89
CA TRP A 12 13.90 27.42 -17.26
C TRP A 12 14.97 26.47 -17.83
N TRP A 13 15.79 25.86 -17.00
CA TRP A 13 16.78 24.84 -17.39
C TRP A 13 16.17 23.57 -18.00
N TRP A 14 15.08 23.02 -17.43
CA TRP A 14 14.43 21.80 -17.94
C TRP A 14 13.88 21.99 -19.37
N ASP A 15 13.13 23.08 -19.60
CA ASP A 15 12.54 23.39 -20.92
C ASP A 15 13.60 23.80 -21.95
N SER A 16 14.79 24.22 -21.51
CA SER A 16 15.92 24.53 -22.38
C SER A 16 16.70 23.30 -22.83
N HIS A 17 16.94 22.31 -21.96
CA HIS A 17 17.85 21.19 -22.26
C HIS A 17 17.17 19.84 -22.54
N ILE A 18 16.00 19.55 -21.95
CA ILE A 18 15.34 18.24 -22.02
C ILE A 18 13.90 18.40 -22.55
N SER A 19 13.75 19.30 -23.52
CA SER A 19 12.52 19.51 -24.30
C SER A 19 12.67 18.85 -25.68
N PRO A 20 11.65 18.12 -26.20
CA PRO A 20 11.67 17.55 -27.55
C PRO A 20 11.87 18.57 -28.68
N LYS A 21 11.76 19.87 -28.38
CA LYS A 21 12.02 20.97 -29.32
C LYS A 21 13.51 21.34 -29.46
N ASN A 22 14.36 20.95 -28.50
CA ASN A 22 15.77 21.36 -28.44
C ASN A 22 16.76 20.18 -28.42
N SER A 23 16.31 18.97 -28.05
CA SER A 23 17.12 17.75 -28.10
C SER A 23 16.81 16.90 -29.34
N LYS A 24 17.74 16.84 -30.30
CA LYS A 24 17.60 16.05 -31.53
C LYS A 24 17.41 14.56 -31.25
N TRP A 25 18.27 13.96 -30.42
CA TRP A 25 18.23 12.53 -30.11
C TRP A 25 16.90 12.12 -29.43
N LEU A 26 16.31 13.03 -28.64
CA LEU A 26 15.02 12.80 -27.99
C LEU A 26 13.87 12.84 -29.02
N ALA A 27 13.91 13.78 -29.97
CA ALA A 27 12.94 13.87 -31.06
C ALA A 27 13.03 12.65 -32.00
N GLU A 28 14.24 12.28 -32.41
CA GLU A 28 14.53 11.13 -33.28
C GLU A 28 14.07 9.80 -32.64
N ASN A 29 14.37 9.59 -31.35
CA ASN A 29 13.92 8.41 -30.60
C ASN A 29 12.40 8.37 -30.40
N LEU A 30 11.76 9.52 -30.13
CA LEU A 30 10.30 9.60 -30.07
C LEU A 30 9.64 9.29 -31.41
N GLU A 31 10.25 9.68 -32.54
CA GLU A 31 9.78 9.33 -33.89
C GLU A 31 10.00 7.84 -34.21
N GLU A 32 11.11 7.22 -33.77
CA GLU A 32 11.31 5.77 -33.92
C GLU A 32 10.32 4.97 -33.06
N MET A 33 10.12 5.35 -31.80
CA MET A 33 9.11 4.74 -30.93
C MET A 33 7.70 4.83 -31.52
N ASP A 34 7.29 5.99 -32.05
CA ASP A 34 6.01 6.18 -32.74
C ASP A 34 5.90 5.33 -34.03
N LYS A 35 6.96 5.22 -34.84
CA LYS A 35 7.02 4.30 -35.99
C LYS A 35 6.84 2.84 -35.58
N ARG A 36 7.44 2.41 -34.45
CA ARG A 36 7.28 1.03 -33.96
C ARG A 36 5.88 0.76 -33.41
N VAL A 37 5.28 1.70 -32.67
CA VAL A 37 3.87 1.61 -32.24
C VAL A 37 2.93 1.50 -33.44
N LYS A 38 3.13 2.33 -34.48
CA LYS A 38 2.36 2.25 -35.74
C LYS A 38 2.58 0.94 -36.51
N SER A 39 3.73 0.29 -36.34
CA SER A 39 4.01 -1.03 -36.94
C SER A 39 3.31 -2.15 -36.17
N MET A 40 3.31 -2.09 -34.83
CA MET A 40 2.56 -3.02 -33.98
C MET A 40 1.04 -2.96 -34.22
N LEU A 41 0.48 -1.76 -34.36
CA LEU A 41 -0.95 -1.57 -34.66
C LEU A 41 -1.34 -2.23 -36.00
N LYS A 42 -0.53 -2.08 -37.05
CA LYS A 42 -0.79 -2.72 -38.36
C LYS A 42 -0.83 -4.26 -38.30
N LEU A 43 -0.05 -4.88 -37.41
CA LEU A 43 -0.09 -6.34 -37.20
C LEU A 43 -1.39 -6.81 -36.53
N ILE A 44 -2.16 -5.89 -35.93
CA ILE A 44 -3.42 -6.13 -35.22
C ILE A 44 -4.65 -5.74 -36.07
N ASP A 45 -4.57 -4.62 -36.80
CA ASP A 45 -5.72 -3.98 -37.48
C ASP A 45 -6.17 -4.67 -38.79
N GLU A 46 -5.35 -5.55 -39.37
CA GLU A 46 -5.67 -6.18 -40.66
C GLU A 46 -6.63 -7.38 -40.53
N GLU A 47 -7.81 -7.24 -41.14
CA GLU A 47 -8.88 -8.22 -41.04
C GLU A 47 -8.76 -9.37 -42.06
N GLY A 48 -8.95 -10.60 -41.59
CA GLY A 48 -9.21 -11.76 -42.45
C GLY A 48 -10.72 -11.94 -42.65
N ASP A 49 -11.15 -12.11 -43.91
CA ASP A 49 -12.55 -12.18 -44.37
C ASP A 49 -13.39 -13.33 -43.77
N SER A 50 -12.78 -14.18 -42.94
CA SER A 50 -13.38 -15.34 -42.30
C SER A 50 -12.69 -15.62 -40.97
N PHE A 51 -13.45 -16.09 -39.98
CA PHE A 51 -12.98 -16.35 -38.62
C PHE A 51 -11.75 -17.28 -38.57
N ALA A 52 -11.75 -18.36 -39.37
CA ALA A 52 -10.62 -19.29 -39.45
C ALA A 52 -9.33 -18.59 -39.94
N LYS A 53 -9.47 -17.74 -40.97
CA LYS A 53 -8.37 -16.93 -41.52
C LYS A 53 -7.88 -15.88 -40.52
N LYS A 54 -8.78 -15.25 -39.75
CA LYS A 54 -8.41 -14.31 -38.67
C LYS A 54 -7.64 -15.01 -37.54
N ALA A 55 -8.00 -16.25 -37.18
CA ALA A 55 -7.27 -17.05 -36.20
C ALA A 55 -5.89 -17.50 -36.72
N GLU A 56 -5.81 -17.98 -37.96
CA GLU A 56 -4.55 -18.37 -38.61
C GLU A 56 -3.56 -17.20 -38.69
N MET A 57 -4.00 -16.04 -39.19
CA MET A 57 -3.18 -14.82 -39.28
C MET A 57 -2.72 -14.33 -37.91
N TYR A 58 -3.55 -14.46 -36.86
CA TYR A 58 -3.16 -14.13 -35.49
C TYR A 58 -2.00 -15.01 -35.00
N TYR A 59 -2.06 -16.33 -35.18
CA TYR A 59 -0.97 -17.22 -34.76
C TYR A 59 0.32 -17.01 -35.56
N GLN A 60 0.23 -16.66 -36.86
CA GLN A 60 1.39 -16.33 -37.68
C GLN A 60 2.05 -14.99 -37.28
N ARG A 61 1.26 -13.96 -36.93
CA ARG A 61 1.76 -12.61 -36.58
C ARG A 61 2.14 -12.41 -35.12
N ARG A 62 1.64 -13.26 -34.22
CA ARG A 62 1.99 -13.24 -32.78
C ARG A 62 3.50 -13.18 -32.51
N PRO A 63 4.40 -13.98 -33.15
CA PRO A 63 5.84 -13.85 -32.93
C PRO A 63 6.42 -12.50 -33.40
N GLU A 64 5.96 -11.96 -34.53
CA GLU A 64 6.40 -10.65 -35.05
C GLU A 64 5.98 -9.51 -34.12
N LEU A 65 4.74 -9.57 -33.62
CA LEU A 65 4.20 -8.60 -32.67
C LEU A 65 4.97 -8.64 -31.34
N VAL A 66 5.30 -9.84 -30.83
CA VAL A 66 6.14 -9.99 -29.62
C VAL A 66 7.53 -9.41 -29.82
N ALA A 67 8.18 -9.66 -30.95
CA ALA A 67 9.49 -9.08 -31.26
C ALA A 67 9.46 -7.54 -31.30
N HIS A 68 8.42 -6.94 -31.90
CA HIS A 68 8.25 -5.48 -31.90
C HIS A 68 7.99 -4.90 -30.50
N VAL A 69 7.26 -5.61 -29.62
CA VAL A 69 7.05 -5.21 -28.22
C VAL A 69 8.34 -5.29 -27.42
N GLU A 70 9.15 -6.33 -27.59
CA GLU A 70 10.46 -6.45 -26.95
C GLU A 70 11.40 -5.31 -27.37
N ASP A 71 11.51 -5.03 -28.66
CA ASP A 71 12.34 -3.93 -29.16
C ASP A 71 11.85 -2.56 -28.68
N PHE A 72 10.53 -2.36 -28.59
CA PHE A 72 9.96 -1.14 -28.01
C PHE A 72 10.33 -0.99 -26.52
N TYR A 73 10.29 -2.08 -25.74
CA TYR A 73 10.74 -2.07 -24.35
C TYR A 73 12.25 -1.80 -24.23
N ARG A 74 13.08 -2.33 -25.15
CA ARG A 74 14.53 -2.05 -25.21
C ARG A 74 14.82 -0.58 -25.50
N MET A 75 14.12 0.04 -26.46
CA MET A 75 14.26 1.49 -26.73
C MET A 75 13.80 2.35 -25.55
N TYR A 76 12.67 1.99 -24.91
CA TYR A 76 12.17 2.66 -23.72
C TYR A 76 13.16 2.58 -22.54
N ARG A 77 13.76 1.41 -22.30
CA ARG A 77 14.86 1.23 -21.32
C ARG A 77 16.03 2.15 -21.62
N ALA A 78 16.55 2.12 -22.84
CA ALA A 78 17.69 2.97 -23.24
C ALA A 78 17.38 4.47 -23.16
N LEU A 79 16.12 4.88 -23.37
CA LEU A 79 15.65 6.25 -23.18
C LEU A 79 15.64 6.65 -21.69
N ALA A 80 15.07 5.80 -20.82
CA ALA A 80 15.04 6.04 -19.38
C ALA A 80 16.45 6.06 -18.79
N GLU A 81 17.30 5.10 -19.16
CA GLU A 81 18.70 5.03 -18.74
C GLU A 81 19.47 6.30 -19.16
N ARG A 82 19.28 6.81 -20.38
CA ARG A 82 19.89 8.08 -20.82
C ARG A 82 19.33 9.29 -20.06
N TYR A 83 18.04 9.32 -19.74
CA TYR A 83 17.44 10.38 -18.93
C TYR A 83 18.02 10.40 -17.50
N ASP A 84 18.21 9.23 -16.89
CA ASP A 84 18.83 9.10 -15.57
C ASP A 84 20.32 9.42 -15.58
N HIS A 85 21.06 9.09 -16.65
CA HIS A 85 22.45 9.54 -16.83
C HIS A 85 22.54 11.07 -16.90
N VAL A 86 21.78 11.71 -17.80
CA VAL A 86 21.78 13.18 -17.93
C VAL A 86 21.34 13.85 -16.62
N THR A 87 20.28 13.37 -15.98
CA THR A 87 19.81 13.92 -14.70
C THR A 87 20.77 13.63 -13.53
N GLY A 88 21.51 12.53 -13.60
CA GLY A 88 22.52 12.13 -12.62
C GLY A 88 23.80 12.94 -12.72
N GLU A 89 24.36 13.10 -13.93
CA GLU A 89 25.50 13.98 -14.22
C GLU A 89 25.18 15.42 -13.86
N LEU A 90 23.98 15.88 -14.20
CA LEU A 90 23.50 17.22 -13.90
C LEU A 90 23.40 17.49 -12.38
N ARG A 91 22.96 16.51 -11.58
CA ARG A 91 23.03 16.59 -10.10
C ARG A 91 24.48 16.60 -9.59
N LYS A 92 25.36 15.78 -10.16
CA LYS A 92 26.80 15.76 -9.81
C LYS A 92 27.44 17.12 -10.09
N ASN A 93 27.21 17.70 -11.26
CA ASN A 93 27.78 18.99 -11.66
C ASN A 93 27.35 20.12 -10.72
N ILE A 94 26.06 20.23 -10.38
CA ILE A 94 25.55 21.22 -9.41
C ILE A 94 26.23 21.05 -8.04
N GLN A 95 26.44 19.81 -7.59
CA GLN A 95 27.06 19.53 -6.30
C GLN A 95 28.58 19.76 -6.31
N SER A 96 29.28 19.45 -7.41
CA SER A 96 30.70 19.75 -7.59
C SER A 96 30.99 21.25 -7.76
N GLU A 97 30.10 21.99 -8.41
CA GLU A 97 30.21 23.46 -8.54
C GLU A 97 30.07 24.14 -7.17
N LEU A 98 29.10 23.70 -6.35
CA LEU A 98 28.98 24.12 -4.94
C LEU A 98 30.21 23.75 -4.10
N GLN A 99 30.79 22.55 -4.28
CA GLN A 99 32.00 22.16 -3.57
C GLN A 99 33.24 22.95 -4.02
N SER A 100 33.29 23.43 -5.27
CA SER A 100 34.44 24.20 -5.79
C SER A 100 34.65 25.57 -5.14
N GLN A 101 33.61 26.14 -4.50
CA GLN A 101 33.69 27.39 -3.74
C GLN A 101 33.80 27.19 -2.22
N GLY A 102 33.77 25.94 -1.73
CA GLY A 102 33.67 25.60 -0.30
C GLY A 102 35.00 25.27 0.39
N SER A 103 35.98 26.18 0.38
CA SER A 103 37.25 25.97 1.09
C SER A 103 37.16 26.26 2.60
N GLY A 104 36.94 25.24 3.45
CA GLY A 104 36.92 25.46 4.91
C GLY A 104 36.65 24.27 5.85
N ASN A 105 37.61 23.34 5.95
CA ASN A 105 37.98 22.49 7.11
C ASN A 105 36.96 21.71 7.99
N VAL A 106 37.50 20.61 8.56
CA VAL A 106 37.15 19.88 9.81
C VAL A 106 36.37 18.55 9.66
N SER A 107 37.14 17.47 9.91
CA SER A 107 36.85 16.20 10.62
C SER A 107 35.44 15.57 10.57
N ASP A 108 35.23 14.35 10.06
CA ASP A 108 35.68 13.01 10.54
C ASP A 108 34.65 12.33 11.48
N ILE A 109 34.64 10.99 11.49
CA ILE A 109 33.79 10.05 12.27
C ILE A 109 32.34 9.84 11.77
N GLY A 110 32.06 8.61 11.31
CA GLY A 110 31.01 7.79 11.97
C GLY A 110 29.67 7.49 11.27
N SER A 111 29.66 6.50 10.36
CA SER A 111 28.61 5.46 10.18
C SER A 111 27.20 5.79 9.64
N GLU A 112 26.75 4.92 8.72
CA GLU A 112 25.35 4.66 8.31
C GLU A 112 24.54 3.89 9.38
N PRO A 113 23.22 3.61 9.20
CA PRO A 113 22.21 4.22 8.32
C PRO A 113 20.93 4.69 9.09
N PRO A 114 19.99 5.43 8.45
CA PRO A 114 18.80 5.97 9.12
C PRO A 114 17.58 5.03 9.15
N SER A 115 16.66 5.30 10.08
CA SER A 115 15.25 4.85 10.02
C SER A 115 14.35 5.92 10.67
N PRO A 116 13.26 6.38 10.01
CA PRO A 116 12.53 7.57 10.47
C PRO A 116 11.34 7.23 11.39
N SER A 117 11.36 7.75 12.61
CA SER A 117 10.17 7.88 13.47
C SER A 117 10.04 9.33 13.94
N VAL A 118 8.99 10.02 13.50
CA VAL A 118 8.79 11.46 13.74
C VAL A 118 8.29 11.72 15.15
N HIS A 119 9.03 12.52 15.94
CA HIS A 119 8.43 13.27 17.05
C HIS A 119 9.21 14.54 17.45
N SER A 120 8.52 15.68 17.34
CA SER A 120 8.63 16.84 18.24
C SER A 120 9.88 17.75 18.10
N PRO A 121 9.94 18.90 18.81
CA PRO A 121 9.03 20.04 18.61
C PRO A 121 9.79 21.39 18.50
N GLU A 122 9.12 22.49 18.14
CA GLU A 122 9.65 23.85 18.35
C GLU A 122 8.58 24.83 18.87
N LEU A 123 9.01 25.91 19.52
CA LEU A 123 8.21 26.69 20.48
C LEU A 123 7.78 28.09 19.99
N ILE A 124 6.70 28.54 20.59
CA ILE A 124 5.99 29.81 20.39
C ILE A 124 6.75 30.97 21.08
N PRO A 125 6.70 32.19 20.51
CA PRO A 125 6.60 33.40 21.32
C PRO A 125 5.25 34.10 21.13
N GLU A 126 4.46 34.21 22.20
CA GLU A 126 3.27 35.08 22.23
C GLU A 126 3.63 36.47 22.75
N SER A 127 2.88 37.50 22.36
CA SER A 127 2.18 38.36 23.33
C SER A 127 1.19 39.32 22.66
N LYS A 128 -0.06 39.31 23.12
CA LYS A 128 -1.01 40.43 22.99
C LYS A 128 -1.31 40.95 24.39
N ARG A 129 -1.33 42.27 24.60
CA ARG A 129 -2.07 42.90 25.72
C ARG A 129 -2.32 44.40 25.52
N SER A 130 -3.14 44.96 26.40
CA SER A 130 -3.94 46.18 26.19
C SER A 130 -3.58 47.35 27.12
N ARG A 131 -4.10 48.53 26.78
CA ARG A 131 -4.12 49.80 27.56
C ARG A 131 -4.54 49.61 29.04
N PRO A 132 -4.10 50.47 29.98
CA PRO A 132 -4.75 51.78 30.18
C PRO A 132 -3.80 52.98 30.52
N LYS A 133 -4.38 54.08 31.05
CA LYS A 133 -3.77 55.39 31.44
C LYS A 133 -2.84 55.24 32.70
N ALA A 134 -2.01 56.19 33.15
CA ALA A 134 -2.03 57.66 33.08
C ALA A 134 -0.69 58.34 33.51
N SER A 135 -0.55 59.65 33.23
CA SER A 135 0.41 60.63 33.83
C SER A 135 1.93 60.43 33.59
N PRO A 136 2.67 61.52 33.35
CA PRO A 136 3.44 62.19 34.43
C PRO A 136 3.13 63.70 34.54
N GLY A 137 3.83 64.45 35.40
CA GLY A 137 3.62 65.91 35.52
C GLY A 137 4.69 66.69 36.31
N LYS A 138 4.52 68.03 36.30
CA LYS A 138 5.37 69.11 36.89
C LYS A 138 6.72 69.35 36.17
N ALA A 139 7.21 70.60 36.03
CA ALA A 139 6.65 71.93 36.40
C ALA A 139 7.32 73.09 35.64
N ALA A 140 6.76 74.31 35.85
CA ALA A 140 7.33 75.65 35.64
C ALA A 140 7.44 76.19 34.19
N GLY A 141 7.33 77.52 34.05
CA GLY A 141 7.42 78.26 32.80
C GLY A 141 6.45 79.46 32.76
N PHE A 142 6.98 80.68 32.90
CA PHE A 142 6.22 81.93 33.05
C PHE A 142 5.82 82.56 31.70
N ASP A 143 4.70 83.30 31.73
CA ASP A 143 4.46 84.59 31.05
C ASP A 143 4.19 84.80 29.53
N PHE A 144 3.13 85.60 29.33
CA PHE A 144 3.04 86.80 28.46
C PHE A 144 2.48 86.74 27.00
N PHE A 145 1.32 87.41 26.87
CA PHE A 145 0.84 88.25 25.75
C PHE A 145 0.03 87.71 24.53
N LEU A 146 -1.26 88.09 24.59
CA LEU A 146 -2.08 88.80 23.57
C LEU A 146 -3.01 88.05 22.60
N ARG A 147 -4.15 88.75 22.39
CA ARG A 147 -5.10 88.73 21.25
C ARG A 147 -6.02 87.49 21.20
N SER A 148 -7.29 87.57 21.61
CA SER A 148 -8.43 88.34 21.05
C SER A 148 -8.88 87.83 19.67
N GLY A 149 -10.18 87.58 19.43
CA GLY A 149 -11.34 87.76 20.32
C GLY A 149 -12.69 87.56 19.61
N GLY A 150 -13.79 87.82 20.33
CA GLY A 150 -15.18 87.66 19.86
C GLY A 150 -15.96 86.64 20.71
N SER A 151 -17.26 86.79 20.95
CA SER A 151 -18.16 87.92 20.65
C SER A 151 -19.29 87.96 21.69
N SER A 152 -19.83 89.14 22.01
CA SER A 152 -20.98 89.31 22.90
C SER A 152 -21.81 90.54 22.52
N ASP A 153 -23.13 90.43 22.65
CA ASP A 153 -24.12 91.35 22.10
C ASP A 153 -24.79 92.23 23.18
N VAL A 154 -25.44 93.32 22.75
CA VAL A 154 -26.34 94.27 23.46
C VAL A 154 -26.05 94.60 24.94
N SER A 155 -25.76 95.88 25.26
CA SER A 155 -26.61 96.75 26.13
C SER A 155 -25.91 97.96 26.81
N ARG A 156 -26.49 99.15 26.59
CA ARG A 156 -26.79 100.22 27.58
C ARG A 156 -25.68 100.82 28.51
N LYS A 157 -25.35 102.09 28.19
CA LYS A 157 -25.83 103.32 28.92
C LYS A 157 -24.95 103.96 30.04
N GLU A 158 -24.75 105.30 29.91
CA GLU A 158 -24.27 106.32 30.90
C GLU A 158 -22.83 106.13 31.47
N SER A 159 -22.00 107.16 31.73
CA SER A 159 -22.03 108.61 31.39
C SER A 159 -20.64 109.25 31.64
N ASP A 160 -20.25 110.26 30.83
CA ASP A 160 -19.55 111.52 31.19
C ASP A 160 -18.19 111.49 31.96
N PRO A 161 -17.39 112.60 32.02
CA PRO A 161 -17.70 113.99 31.62
C PRO A 161 -16.66 114.75 30.77
N SER A 162 -17.14 115.85 30.14
CA SER A 162 -16.38 117.06 29.74
C SER A 162 -15.29 116.91 28.65
N SER A 163 -14.88 117.94 27.88
CA SER A 163 -15.42 119.25 27.45
C SER A 163 -14.35 119.83 26.49
N SER A 164 -14.58 120.67 25.49
CA SER A 164 -15.79 121.17 24.80
C SER A 164 -15.32 121.71 23.44
N SER A 165 -16.24 122.06 22.52
CA SER A 165 -16.00 123.06 21.48
C SER A 165 -17.25 123.92 21.32
N GLU A 166 -17.07 125.18 20.98
CA GLU A 166 -17.99 126.26 21.40
C GLU A 166 -19.05 126.64 20.36
N SER A 167 -20.11 127.29 20.83
CA SER A 167 -20.90 128.22 20.03
C SER A 167 -21.33 129.39 20.92
N SER A 168 -20.99 130.61 20.50
CA SER A 168 -21.42 131.86 21.16
C SER A 168 -22.95 132.00 21.14
N ASP A 169 -23.51 132.66 22.14
CA ASP A 169 -24.34 133.84 21.88
C ASP A 169 -24.31 134.80 23.09
N SER A 170 -24.76 136.04 22.87
CA SER A 170 -24.39 137.21 23.69
C SER A 170 -25.52 137.78 24.56
N GLU A 171 -25.20 138.90 25.23
CA GLU A 171 -26.11 139.83 25.93
C GLU A 171 -26.59 139.41 27.34
N SER A 172 -26.39 140.33 28.28
CA SER A 172 -27.05 140.37 29.59
C SER A 172 -26.99 141.79 30.13
N GLU A 173 -28.05 142.54 29.82
CA GLU A 173 -28.82 143.44 30.70
C GLU A 173 -28.19 144.10 31.96
N SER A 174 -28.80 145.24 32.32
CA SER A 174 -28.80 145.84 33.67
C SER A 174 -27.50 146.55 34.16
N GLU A 175 -27.54 147.62 34.98
CA GLU A 175 -28.56 148.65 35.19
C GLU A 175 -28.00 149.85 36.00
N ASN A 176 -28.55 151.05 35.77
CA ASN A 176 -28.97 152.03 36.81
C ASN A 176 -27.89 152.73 37.71
N GLY A 177 -28.30 153.82 38.39
CA GLY A 177 -27.53 154.57 39.41
C GLY A 177 -27.16 156.01 39.01
N LYS A 178 -28.04 157.02 39.12
CA LYS A 178 -28.40 157.83 40.32
C LYS A 178 -27.34 158.89 40.71
N GLU A 179 -27.65 160.18 40.54
CA GLU A 179 -28.10 161.16 41.58
C GLU A 179 -26.91 161.79 42.36
N ILE A 180 -26.84 163.08 42.72
CA ILE A 180 -27.87 164.12 42.91
C ILE A 180 -27.29 165.55 42.67
N ASN A 181 -28.16 166.48 42.24
CA ASN A 181 -28.41 167.91 42.59
C ASN A 181 -27.58 168.59 43.74
N GLU A 182 -27.54 169.91 43.99
CA GLU A 182 -28.03 171.22 43.43
C GLU A 182 -27.20 172.37 44.12
N HIS A 183 -27.24 173.69 43.87
CA HIS A 183 -27.99 174.66 43.04
C HIS A 183 -26.96 175.48 42.17
N ASP A 184 -27.15 176.63 41.49
CA ASP A 184 -28.09 177.79 41.50
C ASP A 184 -27.93 178.76 42.71
N ILE A 185 -28.18 180.09 42.71
CA ILE A 185 -28.82 181.04 41.76
C ILE A 185 -28.08 182.41 41.79
N THR A 186 -28.04 183.16 40.68
CA THR A 186 -28.27 184.63 40.62
C THR A 186 -28.34 185.08 39.15
N GLU A 187 -29.29 185.88 38.68
CA GLU A 187 -30.21 186.78 39.40
C GLU A 187 -31.66 186.27 39.49
N GLY A 188 -32.28 186.41 40.67
CA GLY A 188 -33.70 186.10 40.90
C GLY A 188 -34.33 186.82 42.10
N LEU A 189 -33.58 187.67 42.79
CA LEU A 189 -34.00 188.40 44.00
C LEU A 189 -33.70 189.90 43.90
N ASN A 190 -33.99 190.50 42.74
CA ASN A 190 -34.05 191.96 42.54
C ASN A 190 -35.28 192.60 43.23
N GLN A 191 -35.66 192.06 44.40
CA GLN A 191 -36.80 192.46 45.23
C GLN A 191 -36.35 192.60 46.71
N ARG A 192 -35.14 193.14 46.92
CA ARG A 192 -34.63 193.48 48.26
C ARG A 192 -33.97 194.85 48.37
N ILE A 193 -33.41 195.38 47.28
CA ILE A 193 -32.62 196.64 47.28
C ILE A 193 -33.19 197.73 46.35
N VAL A 194 -34.14 197.43 45.46
CA VAL A 194 -35.04 198.47 44.90
C VAL A 194 -35.88 199.11 46.02
N ASP A 195 -36.19 198.33 47.07
CA ASP A 195 -36.77 198.84 48.33
C ASP A 195 -35.82 199.80 49.10
N LEU A 196 -34.57 199.96 48.67
CA LEU A 196 -33.57 200.90 49.20
C LEU A 196 -33.14 201.97 48.18
N GLU A 197 -33.34 201.75 46.87
CA GLU A 197 -33.24 202.83 45.86
C GLU A 197 -34.27 203.95 46.12
N ASN A 198 -35.35 203.63 46.84
CA ASN A 198 -36.32 204.62 47.36
C ASN A 198 -35.76 205.60 48.41
N GLU A 199 -34.56 205.40 48.98
CA GLU A 199 -33.82 206.44 49.73
C GLU A 199 -32.69 207.11 48.91
N LEU A 200 -32.39 206.65 47.69
CA LEU A 200 -31.35 207.24 46.83
C LEU A 200 -31.87 208.24 45.78
N HIS A 201 -33.17 208.28 45.51
CA HIS A 201 -33.79 209.47 44.90
C HIS A 201 -34.38 210.43 45.94
N ASP A 202 -34.88 209.90 47.06
CA ASP A 202 -35.23 210.66 48.26
C ASP A 202 -34.05 210.64 49.27
N VAL A 203 -32.82 210.90 48.82
CA VAL A 203 -32.47 212.30 48.52
C VAL A 203 -31.37 212.45 47.46
N LYS A 204 -31.79 212.82 46.25
CA LYS A 204 -31.01 213.63 45.30
C LYS A 204 -31.48 215.09 45.27
N GLU A 205 -32.68 215.36 45.81
CA GLU A 205 -33.28 216.70 45.88
C GLU A 205 -32.64 217.62 46.96
N LYS A 206 -31.68 217.13 47.77
CA LYS A 206 -30.78 217.97 48.58
C LYS A 206 -29.38 218.13 47.98
N LEU A 207 -29.20 217.85 46.67
CA LEU A 207 -27.94 218.12 45.95
C LEU A 207 -27.95 219.50 45.26
N GLN A 208 -28.87 220.39 45.64
CA GLN A 208 -28.95 221.77 45.15
C GLN A 208 -29.58 222.67 46.22
N GLU A 209 -29.06 223.90 46.38
CA GLU A 209 -29.51 224.94 47.34
C GLU A 209 -29.34 224.60 48.84
N TYR A 210 -28.37 225.12 49.63
CA TYR A 210 -27.13 225.92 49.48
C TYR A 210 -26.35 225.80 50.83
N GLU A 211 -25.04 225.97 51.00
CA GLU A 211 -23.84 226.08 50.14
C GLU A 211 -22.61 225.53 50.94
N GLY A 212 -21.39 225.49 50.39
CA GLY A 212 -20.24 224.74 50.96
C GLY A 212 -19.10 225.53 51.64
N SER A 213 -18.42 224.86 52.58
CA SER A 213 -17.11 225.21 53.17
C SER A 213 -16.41 223.90 53.63
N SER A 214 -15.07 223.75 53.72
CA SER A 214 -14.17 224.26 54.79
C SER A 214 -14.76 224.05 56.22
N VAL A 215 -14.12 223.42 57.22
CA VAL A 215 -12.68 223.22 57.58
C VAL A 215 -12.49 221.97 58.50
N ASN A 216 -11.29 221.34 58.52
CA ASN A 216 -10.71 220.43 59.56
C ASN A 216 -11.32 219.03 59.92
N GLY A 217 -10.49 217.96 59.88
CA GLY A 217 -9.86 217.48 61.14
C GLY A 217 -9.95 216.01 61.65
N LYS A 218 -8.97 215.15 61.27
CA LYS A 218 -8.26 214.09 62.07
C LYS A 218 -8.94 212.77 62.54
N CYS A 219 -8.06 211.74 62.72
CA CYS A 219 -8.11 210.60 63.67
C CYS A 219 -9.01 209.37 63.35
N GLU A 220 -8.59 208.09 63.49
CA GLU A 220 -7.39 207.40 62.96
C GLU A 220 -7.50 205.84 63.05
N HIS A 221 -7.41 205.17 61.89
CA HIS A 221 -6.84 203.82 61.63
C HIS A 221 -7.43 202.51 62.26
N MET A 222 -8.20 201.75 61.45
CA MET A 222 -8.42 200.28 61.50
C MET A 222 -8.90 199.78 60.10
N GLU A 223 -8.95 198.45 59.88
CA GLU A 223 -9.39 197.69 58.65
C GLU A 223 -8.34 197.41 57.54
N ILE A 224 -7.81 196.16 57.47
CA ILE A 224 -7.07 195.61 56.31
C ILE A 224 -7.30 194.09 56.07
N ASP A 225 -7.38 193.25 57.11
CA ASP A 225 -7.11 191.80 57.00
C ASP A 225 -8.09 190.94 56.15
N GLU A 226 -9.31 191.39 55.89
CA GLU A 226 -10.39 190.55 55.36
C GLU A 226 -10.20 190.08 53.89
N TYR A 227 -9.42 190.82 53.09
CA TYR A 227 -9.31 190.55 51.65
C TYR A 227 -8.43 189.35 51.27
N ASN A 228 -7.45 188.98 52.09
CA ASN A 228 -6.46 187.95 51.73
C ASN A 228 -7.06 186.53 51.68
N SER A 229 -8.01 186.21 52.55
CA SER A 229 -8.59 184.87 52.69
C SER A 229 -9.34 184.38 51.44
N LYS A 230 -9.74 185.31 50.54
CA LYS A 230 -10.62 185.01 49.41
C LYS A 230 -9.88 184.51 48.16
N ILE A 231 -8.57 184.71 48.07
CA ILE A 231 -7.75 184.29 46.92
C ILE A 231 -7.43 182.79 46.98
N SER A 232 -7.05 182.29 48.16
CA SER A 232 -6.56 180.90 48.34
C SER A 232 -7.56 179.81 47.96
N ALA A 233 -8.87 180.09 48.00
CA ALA A 233 -9.90 179.08 47.71
C ALA A 233 -10.00 178.74 46.21
N LEU A 234 -9.80 179.73 45.33
CA LEU A 234 -9.98 179.56 43.87
C LEU A 234 -8.81 178.79 43.23
N GLU A 235 -7.62 178.84 43.81
CA GLU A 235 -6.46 178.09 43.33
C GLU A 235 -6.61 176.57 43.57
N GLU A 236 -7.33 176.17 44.63
CA GLU A 236 -7.47 174.78 45.03
C GLU A 236 -8.49 174.00 44.18
N GLU A 237 -9.60 174.63 43.75
CA GLU A 237 -10.58 174.00 42.85
C GLU A 237 -9.99 173.64 41.47
N LEU A 238 -9.17 174.53 40.91
CA LEU A 238 -8.56 174.37 39.58
C LEU A 238 -7.60 173.16 39.54
N ALA A 239 -6.94 172.87 40.67
CA ALA A 239 -6.10 171.68 40.83
C ALA A 239 -6.91 170.37 40.80
N VAL A 240 -8.14 170.35 41.33
CA VAL A 240 -9.01 169.16 41.36
C VAL A 240 -9.50 168.79 39.96
N VAL A 241 -9.96 169.77 39.17
CA VAL A 241 -10.44 169.55 37.79
C VAL A 241 -9.32 168.99 36.91
N SER A 242 -8.12 169.58 37.02
CA SER A 242 -6.91 169.13 36.31
C SER A 242 -6.53 167.67 36.64
N LYS A 243 -6.85 167.21 37.85
CA LYS A 243 -6.60 165.83 38.31
C LYS A 243 -7.60 164.84 37.71
N ARG A 244 -8.89 165.23 37.59
CA ARG A 244 -9.94 164.41 36.94
C ARG A 244 -9.64 164.17 35.45
N LEU A 245 -9.20 165.19 34.71
CA LEU A 245 -8.91 165.06 33.28
C LEU A 245 -7.88 163.95 33.00
N ARG A 246 -6.76 163.95 33.72
CA ARG A 246 -5.69 162.93 33.59
C ARG A 246 -6.18 161.50 33.84
N VAL A 247 -7.15 161.31 34.74
CA VAL A 247 -7.76 159.99 34.99
C VAL A 247 -8.62 159.55 33.80
N SER A 248 -9.42 160.44 33.21
CA SER A 248 -10.18 160.13 31.99
C SER A 248 -9.27 159.85 30.78
N GLU A 249 -8.18 160.58 30.61
CA GLU A 249 -7.18 160.33 29.56
C GLU A 249 -6.52 158.95 29.71
N ALA A 250 -6.12 158.59 30.93
CA ALA A 250 -5.56 157.27 31.23
C ALA A 250 -6.55 156.12 30.93
N LEU A 251 -7.82 156.29 31.29
CA LEU A 251 -8.87 155.29 30.98
C LEU A 251 -9.02 155.10 29.47
N ILE A 252 -9.06 156.18 28.67
CA ILE A 252 -9.14 156.10 27.21
C ILE A 252 -7.94 155.35 26.61
N VAL A 253 -6.73 155.56 27.13
CA VAL A 253 -5.53 154.78 26.71
C VAL A 253 -5.70 153.30 27.02
N THR A 254 -6.15 152.93 28.23
CA THR A 254 -6.34 151.51 28.59
C THR A 254 -7.43 150.82 27.77
N LEU A 255 -8.52 151.52 27.41
CA LEU A 255 -9.57 150.98 26.53
C LEU A 255 -9.09 150.78 25.10
N LYS A 256 -8.30 151.74 24.55
CA LYS A 256 -7.65 151.56 23.24
C LYS A 256 -6.68 150.38 23.24
N GLN A 257 -5.92 150.18 24.32
CA GLN A 257 -5.01 149.06 24.45
C GLN A 257 -5.76 147.72 24.53
N LYS A 258 -6.89 147.64 25.26
CA LYS A 258 -7.76 146.46 25.28
C LYS A 258 -8.37 146.14 23.92
N LEU A 259 -8.83 147.14 23.16
CA LEU A 259 -9.34 146.95 21.79
C LEU A 259 -8.25 146.44 20.84
N ALA A 260 -7.05 147.01 20.88
CA ALA A 260 -5.92 146.52 20.09
C ALA A 260 -5.53 145.08 20.46
N GLN A 261 -5.58 144.73 21.75
CA GLN A 261 -5.27 143.39 22.25
C GLN A 261 -6.36 142.35 21.90
N GLY A 262 -7.64 142.75 21.89
CA GLY A 262 -8.74 141.91 21.43
C GLY A 262 -8.67 141.60 19.94
N ASN A 263 -8.42 142.62 19.10
CA ASN A 263 -8.23 142.44 17.66
C ASN A 263 -7.03 141.50 17.38
N ALA A 264 -5.92 141.65 18.11
CA ALA A 264 -4.76 140.78 17.95
C ALA A 264 -5.02 139.32 18.37
N SER A 265 -5.92 139.06 19.34
CA SER A 265 -6.34 137.69 19.69
C SER A 265 -7.17 137.06 18.55
N SER A 266 -8.18 137.78 18.08
CA SER A 266 -9.04 137.36 16.98
C SER A 266 -8.26 137.07 15.69
N GLU A 267 -7.24 137.88 15.37
CA GLU A 267 -6.42 137.70 14.17
C GLU A 267 -5.51 136.45 14.28
N VAL A 268 -5.07 136.08 15.49
CA VAL A 268 -4.34 134.82 15.75
C VAL A 268 -5.28 133.62 15.68
N GLU A 269 -6.44 133.68 16.33
CA GLU A 269 -7.47 132.62 16.32
C GLU A 269 -7.93 132.30 14.89
N HIS A 270 -8.09 133.31 14.03
CA HIS A 270 -8.41 133.10 12.62
C HIS A 270 -7.30 132.36 11.85
N VAL A 271 -6.02 132.66 12.09
CA VAL A 271 -4.90 131.96 11.44
C VAL A 271 -4.77 130.52 11.92
N GLU A 272 -5.04 130.26 13.21
CA GLU A 272 -5.01 128.91 13.78
C GLU A 272 -6.17 128.05 13.24
N LEU A 273 -7.38 128.61 13.20
CA LEU A 273 -8.55 127.95 12.56
C LEU A 273 -8.34 127.68 11.07
N ASP A 274 -7.71 128.57 10.30
CA ASP A 274 -7.40 128.30 8.89
C ASP A 274 -6.28 127.25 8.72
N HIS A 275 -5.36 127.14 9.68
CA HIS A 275 -4.39 126.04 9.71
C HIS A 275 -5.08 124.69 9.99
N GLU A 276 -5.97 124.61 10.97
CA GLU A 276 -6.78 123.42 11.25
C GLU A 276 -7.66 123.04 10.06
N ARG A 277 -8.35 124.00 9.44
CA ARG A 277 -9.15 123.79 8.22
C ARG A 277 -8.31 123.17 7.10
N LYS A 278 -7.06 123.61 6.93
CA LYS A 278 -6.13 123.05 5.96
C LYS A 278 -5.72 121.62 6.31
N GLN A 279 -5.43 121.31 7.57
CA GLN A 279 -5.17 119.93 8.01
C GLN A 279 -6.40 119.03 7.79
N VAL A 280 -7.60 119.52 8.10
CA VAL A 280 -8.87 118.80 7.90
C VAL A 280 -9.16 118.55 6.42
N LEU A 281 -8.80 119.47 5.52
CA LEU A 281 -8.86 119.23 4.07
C LEU A 281 -7.87 118.14 3.64
N GLU A 282 -6.61 118.21 4.06
CA GLU A 282 -5.61 117.19 3.72
C GLU A 282 -5.99 115.81 4.29
N MET A 283 -6.55 115.73 5.50
CA MET A 283 -7.08 114.49 6.05
C MET A 283 -8.29 113.97 5.26
N LYS A 284 -9.19 114.84 4.79
CA LYS A 284 -10.32 114.44 3.92
C LYS A 284 -9.85 113.90 2.58
N GLU A 285 -8.83 114.52 1.97
CA GLU A 285 -8.21 114.00 0.73
C GLU A 285 -7.57 112.62 0.96
N ARG A 286 -6.81 112.45 2.06
CA ARG A 286 -6.23 111.14 2.43
C ARG A 286 -7.30 110.08 2.72
N ILE A 287 -8.42 110.45 3.37
CA ILE A 287 -9.57 109.56 3.59
C ILE A 287 -10.17 109.16 2.25
N ALA A 288 -10.44 110.09 1.34
CA ALA A 288 -11.02 109.78 0.02
C ALA A 288 -10.12 108.85 -0.82
N VAL A 289 -8.79 109.01 -0.73
CA VAL A 289 -7.82 108.08 -1.38
C VAL A 289 -7.89 106.68 -0.75
N LEU A 290 -7.93 106.58 0.59
CA LEU A 290 -8.04 105.29 1.28
C LEU A 290 -9.40 104.61 1.05
N GLU A 291 -10.49 105.37 1.00
CA GLU A 291 -11.82 104.86 0.63
C GLU A 291 -11.81 104.32 -0.80
N ALA A 292 -11.22 105.05 -1.76
CA ALA A 292 -11.07 104.58 -3.13
C ALA A 292 -10.27 103.27 -3.19
N GLU A 293 -9.11 103.19 -2.51
CA GLU A 293 -8.28 101.98 -2.44
C GLU A 293 -9.05 100.81 -1.81
N VAL A 294 -9.79 101.05 -0.72
CA VAL A 294 -10.65 100.02 -0.10
C VAL A 294 -11.74 99.56 -1.07
N THR A 295 -12.33 100.43 -1.91
CA THR A 295 -13.26 99.96 -2.95
C THR A 295 -12.57 99.10 -4.02
N ASP A 296 -11.33 99.41 -4.40
CA ASP A 296 -10.59 98.62 -5.40
C ASP A 296 -10.10 97.28 -4.83
N GLN A 297 -9.60 97.26 -3.58
CA GLN A 297 -9.32 96.02 -2.86
C GLN A 297 -10.59 95.15 -2.73
N LYS A 298 -11.75 95.75 -2.46
CA LYS A 298 -13.04 95.03 -2.44
C LYS A 298 -13.42 94.44 -3.81
N LYS A 299 -13.22 95.19 -4.91
CA LYS A 299 -13.40 94.68 -6.29
C LYS A 299 -12.40 93.57 -6.66
N VAL A 300 -11.21 93.54 -6.03
CA VAL A 300 -10.23 92.46 -6.20
C VAL A 300 -10.66 91.22 -5.41
N ILE A 301 -11.12 91.37 -4.16
CA ILE A 301 -11.65 90.27 -3.35
C ILE A 301 -12.85 89.62 -4.06
N GLU A 302 -13.83 90.40 -4.54
CA GLU A 302 -15.00 89.89 -5.26
C GLU A 302 -14.62 89.08 -6.52
N LYS A 303 -13.56 89.48 -7.24
CA LYS A 303 -13.01 88.70 -8.38
C LYS A 303 -12.33 87.41 -7.92
N LEU A 304 -11.60 87.44 -6.81
CA LEU A 304 -10.94 86.25 -6.24
C LEU A 304 -11.99 85.25 -5.72
N ASP A 305 -13.03 85.73 -5.03
CA ASP A 305 -14.16 84.90 -4.58
C ASP A 305 -14.89 84.24 -5.76
N GLY A 306 -15.07 84.97 -6.87
CA GLY A 306 -15.59 84.40 -8.13
C GLY A 306 -14.70 83.29 -8.70
N VAL A 307 -13.38 83.49 -8.73
CA VAL A 307 -12.41 82.48 -9.18
C VAL A 307 -12.39 81.27 -8.24
N ILE A 308 -12.50 81.46 -6.93
CA ILE A 308 -12.59 80.40 -5.92
C ILE A 308 -13.89 79.61 -6.10
N ALA A 309 -15.03 80.29 -6.31
CA ALA A 309 -16.31 79.64 -6.55
C ALA A 309 -16.29 78.78 -7.82
N ASP A 310 -15.69 79.26 -8.92
CA ASP A 310 -15.56 78.49 -10.15
C ASP A 310 -14.50 77.38 -10.08
N ALA A 311 -13.46 77.52 -9.25
CA ALA A 311 -12.55 76.44 -8.93
C ALA A 311 -13.27 75.34 -8.12
N ASN A 312 -14.03 75.71 -7.09
CA ASN A 312 -14.80 74.78 -6.27
C ASN A 312 -15.84 74.01 -7.11
N LYS A 313 -16.58 74.67 -8.01
CA LYS A 313 -17.49 73.99 -8.96
C LYS A 313 -16.77 72.94 -9.82
N LYS A 314 -15.52 73.21 -10.25
CA LYS A 314 -14.72 72.26 -11.02
C LYS A 314 -14.23 71.08 -10.16
N PHE A 315 -13.83 71.34 -8.92
CA PHE A 315 -13.44 70.26 -8.00
C PHE A 315 -14.63 69.38 -7.61
N GLU A 316 -15.81 69.93 -7.33
CA GLU A 316 -17.04 69.16 -7.10
C GLU A 316 -17.41 68.32 -8.34
N ALA A 317 -17.29 68.88 -9.54
CA ALA A 317 -17.48 68.15 -10.79
C ALA A 317 -16.42 67.04 -10.99
N GLU A 318 -15.18 67.21 -10.55
CA GLU A 318 -14.16 66.16 -10.62
C GLU A 318 -14.40 65.07 -9.56
N VAL A 319 -14.70 65.44 -8.30
CA VAL A 319 -15.00 64.52 -7.20
C VAL A 319 -16.19 63.64 -7.57
N THR A 320 -17.31 64.23 -7.99
CA THR A 320 -18.49 63.46 -8.42
C THR A 320 -18.20 62.54 -9.60
N ASN A 321 -17.41 62.93 -10.61
CA ASN A 321 -16.99 62.04 -11.69
C ASN A 321 -16.11 60.88 -11.18
N ARG A 322 -15.22 61.14 -10.21
CA ARG A 322 -14.36 60.11 -9.60
C ARG A 322 -15.16 59.15 -8.72
N ASP A 323 -16.18 59.63 -8.01
CA ASP A 323 -17.09 58.78 -7.23
C ASP A 323 -17.91 57.85 -8.15
N HIS A 324 -18.47 58.36 -9.26
CA HIS A 324 -19.15 57.51 -10.26
C HIS A 324 -18.19 56.46 -10.85
N ALA A 325 -16.93 56.81 -11.11
CA ALA A 325 -15.92 55.84 -11.56
C ALA A 325 -15.58 54.79 -10.48
N ILE A 326 -15.51 55.20 -9.21
CA ILE A 326 -15.32 54.30 -8.06
C ILE A 326 -16.52 53.35 -7.90
N GLU A 327 -17.74 53.81 -8.13
CA GLU A 327 -18.94 52.96 -8.14
C GLU A 327 -18.95 51.98 -9.32
N GLY A 328 -18.52 52.42 -10.51
CA GLY A 328 -18.26 51.54 -11.65
C GLY A 328 -17.29 50.40 -11.30
N TYR A 329 -16.11 50.72 -10.76
CA TYR A 329 -15.13 49.71 -10.35
C TYR A 329 -15.64 48.82 -9.20
N LYS A 330 -16.40 49.35 -8.22
CA LYS A 330 -17.06 48.53 -7.18
C LYS A 330 -18.02 47.53 -7.81
N ALA A 331 -18.83 47.95 -8.79
CA ALA A 331 -19.76 47.08 -9.49
C ALA A 331 -19.02 46.03 -10.35
N GLU A 332 -17.94 46.39 -11.03
CA GLU A 332 -17.10 45.43 -11.77
C GLU A 332 -16.46 44.38 -10.84
N ILE A 333 -15.92 44.80 -9.69
CA ILE A 333 -15.35 43.91 -8.67
C ILE A 333 -16.43 42.98 -8.07
N ALA A 334 -17.64 43.51 -7.80
CA ALA A 334 -18.76 42.69 -7.35
C ALA A 334 -19.14 41.62 -8.38
N ASN A 335 -19.36 42.03 -9.64
CA ASN A 335 -19.66 41.11 -10.76
C ASN A 335 -18.54 40.08 -10.99
N ALA A 336 -17.27 40.46 -10.84
CA ALA A 336 -16.15 39.54 -10.95
C ALA A 336 -16.12 38.54 -9.79
N SER A 337 -16.33 38.99 -8.54
CA SER A 337 -16.35 38.10 -7.38
C SER A 337 -17.54 37.12 -7.40
N GLU A 338 -18.70 37.54 -7.92
CA GLU A 338 -19.83 36.64 -8.14
C GLU A 338 -19.50 35.55 -9.19
N ARG A 339 -18.93 35.94 -10.34
CA ARG A 339 -18.50 34.98 -11.38
C ARG A 339 -17.48 33.96 -10.84
N PHE A 340 -16.50 34.41 -10.06
CA PHE A 340 -15.54 33.49 -9.43
C PHE A 340 -16.21 32.58 -8.37
N SER A 341 -17.24 33.06 -7.66
CA SER A 341 -18.03 32.22 -6.74
C SER A 341 -18.83 31.15 -7.49
N GLN A 342 -19.47 31.53 -8.61
CA GLN A 342 -20.20 30.61 -9.49
C GLN A 342 -19.25 29.56 -10.10
N GLU A 343 -18.12 29.98 -10.69
CA GLU A 343 -17.09 29.09 -11.26
C GLU A 343 -16.52 28.13 -10.19
N LYS A 344 -16.20 28.65 -9.00
CA LYS A 344 -15.78 27.83 -7.87
C LYS A 344 -16.82 26.76 -7.53
N SER A 345 -18.10 27.12 -7.43
CA SER A 345 -19.16 26.16 -7.10
C SER A 345 -19.33 25.07 -8.17
N HIS A 346 -19.11 25.42 -9.45
CA HIS A 346 -19.13 24.45 -10.55
C HIS A 346 -17.94 23.48 -10.47
N LEU A 347 -16.74 24.00 -10.17
CA LEU A 347 -15.54 23.18 -9.98
C LEU A 347 -15.66 22.27 -8.74
N GLU A 348 -16.23 22.75 -7.64
CA GLU A 348 -16.51 21.94 -6.45
C GLU A 348 -17.53 20.82 -6.76
N ALA A 349 -18.57 21.11 -7.55
CA ALA A 349 -19.53 20.10 -8.01
C ALA A 349 -18.90 19.07 -8.96
N ASP A 350 -17.99 19.48 -9.85
CA ASP A 350 -17.27 18.54 -10.74
C ASP A 350 -16.25 17.69 -9.99
N VAL A 351 -15.53 18.26 -9.01
CA VAL A 351 -14.67 17.50 -8.10
C VAL A 351 -15.48 16.47 -7.31
N ALA A 352 -16.69 16.81 -6.85
CA ALA A 352 -17.57 15.86 -6.19
C ALA A 352 -18.00 14.71 -7.13
N LYS A 353 -18.42 15.01 -8.37
CA LYS A 353 -18.75 13.99 -9.41
C LYS A 353 -17.55 13.06 -9.67
N LEU A 354 -16.38 13.63 -9.93
CA LEU A 354 -15.15 12.87 -10.21
C LEU A 354 -14.77 11.99 -9.01
N THR A 355 -14.84 12.52 -7.79
CA THR A 355 -14.59 11.75 -6.56
C THR A 355 -15.55 10.56 -6.44
N GLY A 356 -16.84 10.76 -6.75
CA GLY A 356 -17.83 9.68 -6.83
C GLY A 356 -17.46 8.60 -7.86
N THR A 357 -17.04 9.00 -9.07
CA THR A 357 -16.58 8.02 -10.09
C THR A 357 -15.33 7.25 -9.65
N ILE A 358 -14.38 7.91 -8.96
CA ILE A 358 -13.17 7.26 -8.42
C ILE A 358 -13.52 6.24 -7.32
N VAL A 359 -14.50 6.54 -6.46
CA VAL A 359 -14.99 5.59 -5.45
C VAL A 359 -15.67 4.38 -6.10
N ASN A 360 -16.51 4.59 -7.13
CA ASN A 360 -17.16 3.50 -7.85
C ASN A 360 -16.14 2.60 -8.57
N LEU A 361 -15.20 3.19 -9.31
CA LEU A 361 -14.13 2.45 -9.99
C LEU A 361 -13.23 1.67 -9.01
N ARG A 362 -12.97 2.21 -7.81
CA ARG A 362 -12.28 1.47 -6.73
C ARG A 362 -13.11 0.29 -6.21
N ALA A 363 -14.43 0.43 -6.09
CA ALA A 363 -15.30 -0.66 -5.67
C ALA A 363 -15.36 -1.78 -6.73
N GLU A 364 -15.43 -1.42 -8.01
CA GLU A 364 -15.35 -2.38 -9.12
C GLU A 364 -13.98 -3.08 -9.20
N LEU A 365 -12.88 -2.33 -9.08
CA LEU A 365 -11.53 -2.90 -9.07
C LEU A 365 -11.31 -3.85 -7.88
N ASN A 366 -11.77 -3.48 -6.67
CA ASN A 366 -11.75 -4.37 -5.50
C ASN A 366 -12.56 -5.66 -5.74
N LYS A 367 -13.71 -5.57 -6.41
CA LYS A 367 -14.54 -6.73 -6.78
C LYS A 367 -13.84 -7.63 -7.81
N ILE A 368 -13.15 -7.04 -8.78
CA ILE A 368 -12.32 -7.77 -9.76
C ILE A 368 -11.19 -8.50 -9.02
N CYS A 369 -10.39 -7.82 -8.20
CA CYS A 369 -9.31 -8.45 -7.43
C CYS A 369 -9.81 -9.56 -6.49
N ALA A 370 -10.98 -9.42 -5.86
CA ALA A 370 -11.57 -10.48 -5.06
C ALA A 370 -11.94 -11.72 -5.92
N SER A 371 -12.46 -11.51 -7.13
CA SER A 371 -12.74 -12.60 -8.08
C SER A 371 -11.48 -13.24 -8.67
N GLU A 372 -10.42 -12.46 -8.87
CA GLU A 372 -9.10 -12.89 -9.35
C GLU A 372 -8.39 -13.77 -8.31
N VAL A 373 -8.33 -13.34 -7.04
CA VAL A 373 -7.82 -14.15 -5.92
C VAL A 373 -8.63 -15.45 -5.77
N SER A 374 -9.96 -15.38 -5.92
CA SER A 374 -10.82 -16.56 -5.88
C SER A 374 -10.49 -17.53 -7.02
N ALA A 375 -10.30 -17.02 -8.25
CA ALA A 375 -9.94 -17.81 -9.43
C ALA A 375 -8.52 -18.41 -9.30
N SER A 376 -7.55 -17.65 -8.78
CA SER A 376 -6.20 -18.13 -8.50
C SER A 376 -6.22 -19.29 -7.50
N SER A 377 -6.97 -19.16 -6.40
CA SER A 377 -7.15 -20.26 -5.42
C SER A 377 -7.81 -21.50 -6.00
N ALA A 378 -8.60 -21.35 -7.09
CA ALA A 378 -9.22 -22.47 -7.79
C ALA A 378 -8.22 -23.14 -8.75
N ALA A 379 -7.47 -22.36 -9.52
CA ALA A 379 -6.40 -22.86 -10.38
C ALA A 379 -5.32 -23.61 -9.56
N GLU A 380 -4.94 -23.08 -8.40
CA GLU A 380 -3.96 -23.70 -7.50
C GLU A 380 -4.44 -25.03 -6.91
N ARG A 381 -5.73 -25.12 -6.51
CA ARG A 381 -6.36 -26.39 -6.13
C ARG A 381 -6.43 -27.39 -7.30
N PHE A 382 -6.78 -26.95 -8.50
CA PHE A 382 -6.78 -27.84 -9.67
C PHE A 382 -5.36 -28.30 -10.05
N LEU A 383 -4.32 -27.50 -9.84
CA LEU A 383 -2.94 -27.92 -10.01
C LEU A 383 -2.54 -29.00 -8.99
N GLN A 384 -2.93 -28.82 -7.72
CA GLN A 384 -2.70 -29.81 -6.66
C GLN A 384 -3.44 -31.13 -6.93
N GLU A 385 -4.70 -31.07 -7.36
CA GLU A 385 -5.50 -32.23 -7.75
C GLU A 385 -4.87 -32.96 -8.96
N ASN A 386 -4.40 -32.22 -9.97
CA ASN A 386 -3.67 -32.79 -11.11
C ASN A 386 -2.34 -33.44 -10.70
N SER A 387 -1.62 -32.96 -9.68
CA SER A 387 -0.45 -33.68 -9.15
C SER A 387 -0.85 -34.99 -8.46
N SER A 388 -1.89 -35.01 -7.62
CA SER A 388 -2.38 -36.24 -6.96
C SER A 388 -2.81 -37.29 -8.00
N LEU A 389 -3.64 -36.89 -8.96
CA LEU A 389 -4.10 -37.77 -10.04
C LEU A 389 -2.93 -38.29 -10.90
N LYS A 390 -1.86 -37.51 -11.08
CA LYS A 390 -0.66 -37.94 -11.81
C LYS A 390 0.16 -38.98 -11.02
N GLU A 391 0.24 -38.84 -9.69
CA GLU A 391 0.86 -39.84 -8.82
C GLU A 391 0.03 -41.13 -8.77
N GLU A 392 -1.30 -41.03 -8.69
CA GLU A 392 -2.22 -42.18 -8.79
C GLU A 392 -2.10 -42.90 -10.15
N ILE A 393 -2.05 -42.16 -11.26
CA ILE A 393 -1.86 -42.73 -12.61
C ILE A 393 -0.49 -43.43 -12.72
N LEU A 394 0.57 -42.87 -12.15
CA LEU A 394 1.88 -43.53 -12.09
C LEU A 394 1.79 -44.84 -11.31
N HIS A 395 1.24 -44.83 -10.10
CA HIS A 395 1.11 -46.03 -9.27
C HIS A 395 0.25 -47.12 -9.93
N VAL A 396 -0.87 -46.76 -10.56
CA VAL A 396 -1.71 -47.69 -11.34
C VAL A 396 -0.94 -48.24 -12.55
N SER A 397 -0.07 -47.44 -13.19
CA SER A 397 0.77 -47.90 -14.29
C SER A 397 1.85 -48.89 -13.84
N GLU A 398 2.48 -48.66 -12.67
CA GLU A 398 3.43 -49.58 -12.04
C GLU A 398 2.76 -50.90 -11.69
N LEU A 399 1.61 -50.86 -10.99
CA LEU A 399 0.82 -52.04 -10.66
C LEU A 399 0.41 -52.82 -11.91
N ARG A 400 0.03 -52.14 -12.99
CA ARG A 400 -0.26 -52.80 -14.28
C ARG A 400 0.98 -53.51 -14.83
N THR A 401 2.16 -52.89 -14.84
CA THR A 401 3.39 -53.57 -15.28
C THR A 401 3.77 -54.76 -14.40
N ALA A 402 3.55 -54.67 -13.08
CA ALA A 402 3.79 -55.76 -12.15
C ALA A 402 2.80 -56.93 -12.29
N LEU A 403 1.58 -56.67 -12.79
CA LEU A 403 0.61 -57.70 -13.16
C LEU A 403 0.92 -58.31 -14.54
N GLU A 404 1.31 -57.50 -15.51
CA GLU A 404 1.71 -57.94 -16.85
C GLU A 404 2.92 -58.90 -16.78
N THR A 405 3.95 -58.56 -16.00
CA THR A 405 5.10 -59.46 -15.80
C THR A 405 4.71 -60.77 -15.12
N LYS A 406 3.73 -60.74 -14.18
CA LYS A 406 3.22 -61.96 -13.54
C LYS A 406 2.39 -62.82 -14.50
N LEU A 407 1.64 -62.20 -15.40
CA LEU A 407 0.91 -62.91 -16.45
C LEU A 407 1.90 -63.66 -17.37
N ILE A 408 2.95 -62.97 -17.82
CA ILE A 408 4.01 -63.55 -18.66
C ILE A 408 4.73 -64.70 -17.95
N THR A 409 5.06 -64.60 -16.65
CA THR A 409 5.69 -65.72 -15.91
C THR A 409 4.76 -66.92 -15.77
N VAL A 410 3.48 -66.70 -15.44
CA VAL A 410 2.49 -67.79 -15.29
C VAL A 410 2.17 -68.44 -16.63
N GLU A 411 2.13 -67.68 -17.73
CA GLU A 411 1.99 -68.24 -19.07
C GLU A 411 3.22 -69.05 -19.49
N GLY A 412 4.42 -68.60 -19.11
CA GLY A 412 5.66 -69.36 -19.25
C GLY A 412 5.64 -70.70 -18.50
N GLU A 413 5.30 -70.68 -17.20
CA GLU A 413 5.14 -71.86 -16.35
C GLU A 413 4.08 -72.83 -16.91
N LEU A 414 2.93 -72.30 -17.34
CA LEU A 414 1.86 -73.08 -17.95
C LEU A 414 2.32 -73.74 -19.27
N ASN A 415 3.15 -73.07 -20.07
CA ASN A 415 3.66 -73.63 -21.32
C ASN A 415 4.78 -74.66 -21.08
N LEU A 416 5.60 -74.52 -20.04
CA LEU A 416 6.52 -75.56 -19.58
C LEU A 416 5.76 -76.81 -19.09
N LEU A 417 4.74 -76.65 -18.24
CA LEU A 417 3.91 -77.76 -17.76
C LEU A 417 3.13 -78.46 -18.89
N LYS A 418 2.73 -77.75 -19.95
CA LYS A 418 2.16 -78.37 -21.17
C LYS A 418 3.20 -79.23 -21.90
N ALA A 419 4.45 -78.76 -22.00
CA ALA A 419 5.53 -79.50 -22.65
C ALA A 419 5.90 -80.76 -21.85
N GLU A 420 6.13 -80.62 -20.54
CA GLU A 420 6.41 -81.75 -19.63
C GLU A 420 5.28 -82.80 -19.67
N LYS A 421 4.02 -82.36 -19.67
CA LYS A 421 2.86 -83.26 -19.82
C LYS A 421 2.85 -83.98 -21.19
N ALA A 422 3.25 -83.31 -22.27
CA ALA A 422 3.31 -83.92 -23.59
C ALA A 422 4.44 -84.96 -23.67
N GLU A 423 5.63 -84.66 -23.13
CA GLU A 423 6.75 -85.61 -23.03
C GLU A 423 6.38 -86.83 -22.17
N ALA A 424 5.73 -86.61 -21.02
CA ALA A 424 5.24 -87.68 -20.16
C ALA A 424 4.17 -88.56 -20.85
N SER A 425 3.28 -87.97 -21.65
CA SER A 425 2.32 -88.73 -22.48
C SER A 425 3.07 -89.63 -23.46
N VAL A 426 3.98 -89.05 -24.25
CA VAL A 426 4.78 -89.75 -25.27
C VAL A 426 5.65 -90.87 -24.66
N GLU A 427 6.20 -90.67 -23.46
CA GLU A 427 6.95 -91.73 -22.77
C GLU A 427 6.02 -92.84 -22.23
N SER A 428 4.84 -92.49 -21.70
CA SER A 428 3.84 -93.49 -21.30
C SER A 428 3.32 -94.31 -22.50
N GLU A 429 3.16 -93.68 -23.66
CA GLU A 429 2.76 -94.32 -24.91
C GLU A 429 3.83 -95.32 -25.40
N LYS A 430 5.13 -94.99 -25.33
CA LYS A 430 6.23 -95.94 -25.59
C LYS A 430 6.22 -97.11 -24.61
N GLN A 431 5.99 -96.86 -23.32
CA GLN A 431 5.94 -97.92 -22.31
C GLN A 431 4.76 -98.88 -22.59
N ILE A 432 3.60 -98.35 -22.95
CA ILE A 432 2.42 -99.11 -23.38
C ILE A 432 2.73 -99.94 -24.65
N GLU A 433 3.37 -99.34 -25.66
CA GLU A 433 3.76 -100.05 -26.89
C GLU A 433 4.74 -101.21 -26.62
N ASN A 434 5.71 -101.00 -25.72
CA ASN A 434 6.67 -102.02 -25.30
C ASN A 434 6.01 -103.16 -24.49
N LEU A 435 5.02 -102.84 -23.65
CA LEU A 435 4.21 -103.84 -22.97
C LEU A 435 3.35 -104.65 -23.95
N TYR A 436 2.73 -104.02 -24.96
CA TYR A 436 2.02 -104.73 -26.02
C TYR A 436 2.92 -105.68 -26.81
N LYS A 437 4.15 -105.28 -27.15
CA LYS A 437 5.15 -106.16 -27.80
C LYS A 437 5.48 -107.37 -26.93
N SER A 438 5.74 -107.16 -25.64
CA SER A 438 6.02 -108.24 -24.68
C SER A 438 4.83 -109.21 -24.50
N ILE A 439 3.60 -108.68 -24.43
CA ILE A 439 2.37 -109.48 -24.37
C ILE A 439 2.19 -110.31 -25.64
N TYR A 440 2.43 -109.73 -26.82
CA TYR A 440 2.38 -110.44 -28.10
C TYR A 440 3.41 -111.59 -28.16
N GLU A 441 4.66 -111.33 -27.78
CA GLU A 441 5.70 -112.37 -27.66
C GLU A 441 5.29 -113.50 -26.70
N LEU A 442 4.73 -113.16 -25.54
CA LEU A 442 4.27 -114.16 -24.57
C LEU A 442 3.08 -114.97 -25.10
N ASN A 443 2.16 -114.34 -25.83
CA ASN A 443 1.03 -115.04 -26.47
C ASN A 443 1.52 -116.06 -27.52
N VAL A 444 2.47 -115.67 -28.38
CA VAL A 444 3.09 -116.58 -29.35
C VAL A 444 3.84 -117.73 -28.65
N LYS A 445 4.56 -117.45 -27.55
CA LYS A 445 5.20 -118.50 -26.73
C LYS A 445 4.18 -119.47 -26.11
N VAL A 446 3.02 -118.96 -25.65
CA VAL A 446 1.91 -119.80 -25.13
C VAL A 446 1.29 -120.65 -26.24
N GLU A 447 1.06 -120.11 -27.43
CA GLU A 447 0.52 -120.84 -28.59
C GLU A 447 1.45 -121.97 -29.04
N ILE A 448 2.76 -121.71 -29.11
CA ILE A 448 3.77 -122.74 -29.35
C ILE A 448 3.72 -123.84 -28.27
N LEU A 449 3.70 -123.46 -26.98
CA LEU A 449 3.63 -124.42 -25.88
C LEU A 449 2.33 -125.25 -25.88
N MET A 450 1.20 -124.67 -26.31
CA MET A 450 -0.05 -125.39 -26.52
C MET A 450 0.06 -126.43 -27.63
N SER A 451 0.64 -126.07 -28.79
CA SER A 451 0.88 -127.04 -29.88
C SER A 451 1.81 -128.20 -29.45
N VAL A 452 2.81 -127.92 -28.61
CA VAL A 452 3.70 -128.94 -28.03
C VAL A 452 2.95 -129.83 -27.03
N LYS A 453 2.11 -129.25 -26.16
CA LYS A 453 1.24 -129.99 -25.24
C LYS A 453 0.29 -130.94 -25.99
N GLU A 454 -0.30 -130.49 -27.08
CA GLU A 454 -1.19 -131.29 -27.93
C GLU A 454 -0.43 -132.41 -28.65
N ASN A 455 0.77 -132.13 -29.16
CA ASN A 455 1.66 -133.14 -29.74
C ASN A 455 2.06 -134.23 -28.73
N LEU A 456 2.36 -133.84 -27.48
CA LEU A 456 2.67 -134.75 -26.39
C LEU A 456 1.45 -135.55 -25.94
N ALA A 457 0.25 -134.94 -25.87
CA ALA A 457 -0.99 -135.63 -25.57
C ALA A 457 -1.32 -136.69 -26.64
N ALA A 458 -1.16 -136.37 -27.93
CA ALA A 458 -1.32 -137.32 -29.02
C ALA A 458 -0.34 -138.51 -28.92
N LYS A 459 0.94 -138.25 -28.60
CA LYS A 459 1.95 -139.29 -28.33
C LYS A 459 1.58 -140.16 -27.13
N LEU A 460 1.07 -139.57 -26.05
CA LEU A 460 0.62 -140.30 -24.86
C LEU A 460 -0.55 -141.23 -25.20
N ILE A 461 -1.52 -140.77 -26.01
CA ILE A 461 -2.62 -141.61 -26.51
C ILE A 461 -2.09 -142.78 -27.36
N VAL A 462 -1.07 -142.58 -28.18
CA VAL A 462 -0.44 -143.67 -28.96
C VAL A 462 0.28 -144.67 -28.06
N PHE A 463 1.10 -144.22 -27.10
CA PHE A 463 1.76 -145.12 -26.15
C PHE A 463 0.76 -145.84 -25.22
N SER A 464 -0.34 -145.19 -24.83
CA SER A 464 -1.40 -145.82 -24.05
C SER A 464 -2.06 -146.97 -24.81
N LYS A 465 -2.18 -146.87 -26.14
CA LYS A 465 -2.70 -147.94 -27.00
C LYS A 465 -1.68 -149.07 -27.20
N ASP A 466 -0.40 -148.74 -27.40
CA ASP A 466 0.66 -149.75 -27.46
C ASP A 466 0.80 -150.53 -26.15
N LEU A 467 0.67 -149.86 -24.99
CA LEU A 467 0.60 -150.53 -23.68
C LEU A 467 -0.64 -151.40 -23.57
N GLN A 468 -1.83 -150.92 -23.94
CA GLN A 468 -3.06 -151.73 -23.95
C GLN A 468 -2.92 -153.00 -24.81
N CYS A 469 -2.36 -152.89 -26.02
CA CYS A 469 -2.14 -154.07 -26.87
C CYS A 469 -1.05 -155.02 -26.32
N ARG A 470 -0.08 -154.51 -25.54
CA ARG A 470 0.88 -155.36 -24.80
C ARG A 470 0.21 -156.06 -23.62
N ASP A 471 -0.65 -155.37 -22.87
CA ASP A 471 -1.40 -155.94 -21.75
C ASP A 471 -2.40 -157.00 -22.23
N GLU A 472 -3.11 -156.75 -23.33
CA GLU A 472 -3.92 -157.73 -24.06
C GLU A 472 -3.07 -158.96 -24.44
N ARG A 473 -1.88 -158.75 -25.02
CA ARG A 473 -0.96 -159.85 -25.38
C ARG A 473 -0.40 -160.59 -24.17
N ILE A 474 -0.21 -159.92 -23.04
CA ILE A 474 0.18 -160.55 -21.77
C ILE A 474 -0.97 -161.42 -21.22
N ILE A 475 -2.22 -160.97 -21.35
CA ILE A 475 -3.41 -161.76 -21.00
C ILE A 475 -3.51 -163.01 -21.90
N GLU A 476 -3.33 -162.87 -23.22
CA GLU A 476 -3.27 -164.02 -24.15
C GLU A 476 -2.18 -165.04 -23.75
N LEU A 477 -0.97 -164.57 -23.43
CA LEU A 477 0.15 -165.43 -23.05
C LEU A 477 -0.08 -166.10 -21.68
N ASN A 478 -0.68 -165.39 -20.72
CA ASN A 478 -1.06 -165.95 -19.43
C ASN A 478 -2.16 -167.01 -19.56
N ASN A 479 -3.15 -166.80 -20.44
CA ASN A 479 -4.18 -167.79 -20.74
C ASN A 479 -3.55 -169.05 -21.36
N HIS A 480 -2.68 -168.90 -22.37
CA HIS A 480 -1.99 -170.03 -22.99
C HIS A 480 -1.07 -170.78 -22.00
N LEU A 481 -0.40 -170.07 -21.09
CA LEU A 481 0.38 -170.66 -20.01
C LEU A 481 -0.52 -171.42 -19.01
N HIS A 482 -1.73 -170.92 -18.74
CA HIS A 482 -2.71 -171.59 -17.90
C HIS A 482 -3.27 -172.86 -18.57
N ASP A 483 -3.58 -172.80 -19.86
CA ASP A 483 -4.00 -173.98 -20.65
C ASP A 483 -2.90 -175.06 -20.64
N LEU A 484 -1.65 -174.68 -20.92
CA LEU A 484 -0.51 -175.58 -20.86
C LEU A 484 -0.31 -176.15 -19.44
N HIS A 485 -0.52 -175.35 -18.39
CA HIS A 485 -0.49 -175.83 -17.01
C HIS A 485 -1.62 -176.83 -16.71
N LEU A 486 -2.83 -176.60 -17.22
CA LEU A 486 -3.94 -177.55 -17.13
C LEU A 486 -3.64 -178.87 -17.87
N GLU A 487 -2.98 -178.83 -19.03
CA GLU A 487 -2.51 -180.04 -19.71
C GLU A 487 -1.40 -180.75 -18.96
N HIS A 488 -0.43 -180.02 -18.40
CA HIS A 488 0.60 -180.60 -17.53
C HIS A 488 -0.03 -181.26 -16.29
N VAL A 489 -1.08 -180.68 -15.68
CA VAL A 489 -1.80 -181.29 -14.55
C VAL A 489 -2.58 -182.55 -14.97
N LYS A 490 -3.19 -182.59 -16.16
CA LYS A 490 -3.78 -183.82 -16.71
C LYS A 490 -2.72 -184.91 -16.89
N LEU A 491 -1.61 -184.58 -17.55
CA LEU A 491 -0.49 -185.50 -17.79
C LEU A 491 0.13 -186.02 -16.47
N ILE A 492 0.27 -185.17 -15.45
CA ILE A 492 0.71 -185.58 -14.11
C ILE A 492 -0.26 -186.61 -13.52
N LYS A 493 -1.58 -186.37 -13.60
CA LYS A 493 -2.59 -187.32 -13.11
C LYS A 493 -2.57 -188.65 -13.87
N GLU A 494 -2.39 -188.63 -15.19
CA GLU A 494 -2.21 -189.83 -16.01
C GLU A 494 -0.92 -190.60 -15.63
N ILE A 495 0.17 -189.88 -15.34
CA ILE A 495 1.42 -190.44 -14.84
C ILE A 495 1.26 -191.02 -13.42
N GLU A 496 0.49 -190.39 -12.53
CA GLU A 496 0.19 -190.92 -11.20
C GLU A 496 -0.64 -192.22 -11.26
N GLU A 497 -1.63 -192.29 -12.15
CA GLU A 497 -2.40 -193.52 -12.40
C GLU A 497 -1.53 -194.64 -13.02
N ALA A 498 -0.62 -194.29 -13.92
CA ALA A 498 0.39 -195.22 -14.46
C ALA A 498 1.42 -195.66 -13.39
N GLN A 499 1.85 -194.77 -12.49
CA GLN A 499 2.74 -195.12 -11.38
C GLN A 499 2.04 -196.03 -10.36
N LYS A 500 0.76 -195.80 -10.07
CA LYS A 500 -0.02 -196.66 -9.18
C LYS A 500 -0.13 -198.08 -9.74
N THR A 501 -0.49 -198.24 -11.02
CA THR A 501 -0.53 -199.56 -11.67
C THR A 501 0.86 -200.20 -11.77
N SER A 502 1.91 -199.41 -11.96
CA SER A 502 3.31 -199.90 -11.88
C SER A 502 3.69 -200.40 -10.48
N LEU A 503 3.22 -199.76 -9.41
CA LEU A 503 3.43 -200.21 -8.03
C LEU A 503 2.64 -201.50 -7.72
N GLU A 504 1.39 -201.61 -8.20
CA GLU A 504 0.59 -202.84 -8.07
C GLU A 504 1.22 -204.03 -8.82
N LEU A 505 1.80 -203.79 -10.01
CA LEU A 505 2.59 -204.79 -10.73
C LEU A 505 3.90 -205.14 -9.99
N ARG A 506 4.60 -204.16 -9.43
CA ARG A 506 5.82 -204.36 -8.65
C ARG A 506 5.58 -205.17 -7.37
N GLY A 507 4.41 -205.03 -6.74
CA GLY A 507 3.98 -205.88 -5.63
C GLY A 507 3.91 -207.36 -6.05
N LYS A 508 3.21 -207.65 -7.15
CA LYS A 508 3.11 -209.00 -7.72
C LYS A 508 4.47 -209.59 -8.14
N VAL A 509 5.39 -208.76 -8.64
CA VAL A 509 6.77 -209.20 -8.93
C VAL A 509 7.47 -209.64 -7.64
N LYS A 510 7.38 -208.89 -6.55
CA LYS A 510 7.98 -209.29 -5.26
C LYS A 510 7.39 -210.60 -4.70
N GLU A 511 6.07 -210.77 -4.78
CA GLU A 511 5.41 -212.02 -4.36
C GLU A 511 5.95 -213.24 -5.14
N LEU A 512 6.23 -213.06 -6.43
CA LEU A 512 6.85 -214.09 -7.27
C LEU A 512 8.35 -214.28 -6.98
N GLU A 513 9.10 -213.22 -6.68
CA GLU A 513 10.51 -213.28 -6.28
C GLU A 513 10.68 -214.06 -4.96
N GLU A 514 9.85 -213.77 -3.95
CA GLU A 514 9.84 -214.48 -2.67
C GLU A 514 9.50 -215.97 -2.83
N GLU A 515 8.58 -216.33 -3.73
CA GLU A 515 8.24 -217.73 -4.00
C GLU A 515 9.36 -218.46 -4.78
N VAL A 516 10.03 -217.77 -5.70
CA VAL A 516 11.22 -218.28 -6.39
C VAL A 516 12.39 -218.52 -5.41
N ASP A 517 12.58 -217.66 -4.42
CA ASP A 517 13.65 -217.84 -3.42
C ASP A 517 13.35 -218.97 -2.42
N LYS A 518 12.07 -219.20 -2.06
CA LYS A 518 11.66 -220.43 -1.34
C LYS A 518 12.01 -221.69 -2.15
N GLN A 519 11.75 -221.68 -3.46
CA GLN A 519 12.09 -222.79 -4.35
C GLN A 519 13.62 -223.02 -4.44
N LYS A 520 14.42 -221.96 -4.51
CA LYS A 520 15.90 -222.05 -4.46
C LYS A 520 16.39 -222.68 -3.15
N LEU A 521 15.83 -222.28 -2.00
CA LEU A 521 16.17 -222.85 -0.69
C LEU A 521 15.88 -224.35 -0.63
N ALA A 522 14.68 -224.78 -1.05
CA ALA A 522 14.32 -226.20 -1.10
C ALA A 522 15.24 -227.02 -2.03
N VAL A 523 15.72 -226.45 -3.14
CA VAL A 523 16.69 -227.07 -4.04
C VAL A 523 18.09 -227.15 -3.41
N LEU A 524 18.50 -226.15 -2.61
CA LEU A 524 19.79 -226.15 -1.94
C LEU A 524 19.88 -227.22 -0.84
N ASP A 525 18.89 -227.33 0.04
CA ASP A 525 18.85 -228.40 1.07
C ASP A 525 18.83 -229.79 0.42
N GLY A 526 18.04 -229.95 -0.65
CA GLY A 526 18.00 -231.17 -1.48
C GLY A 526 19.29 -231.47 -2.25
N ALA A 527 20.24 -230.53 -2.32
CA ALA A 527 21.59 -230.72 -2.86
C ALA A 527 22.63 -230.97 -1.76
N GLU A 528 22.49 -230.34 -0.59
CA GLU A 528 23.39 -230.53 0.56
C GLU A 528 23.26 -231.94 1.14
N GLY A 529 22.03 -232.47 1.28
CA GLY A 529 21.80 -233.85 1.69
C GLY A 529 22.44 -234.89 0.74
N LYS A 530 22.54 -234.57 -0.56
CA LYS A 530 23.25 -235.41 -1.55
C LYS A 530 24.77 -235.32 -1.40
N ARG A 531 25.31 -234.13 -1.07
CA ARG A 531 26.73 -233.96 -0.76
C ARG A 531 27.15 -234.72 0.50
N GLU A 532 26.30 -234.74 1.53
CA GLU A 532 26.60 -235.46 2.78
C GLU A 532 26.63 -236.99 2.58
N ALA A 533 25.69 -237.55 1.82
CA ALA A 533 25.70 -238.97 1.46
C ALA A 533 27.00 -239.38 0.75
N ILE A 534 27.55 -238.51 -0.11
CA ILE A 534 28.84 -238.73 -0.78
C ILE A 534 30.01 -238.68 0.22
N ARG A 535 30.02 -237.72 1.17
CA ARG A 535 31.08 -237.60 2.19
C ARG A 535 31.21 -238.88 3.02
N GLN A 536 30.09 -239.45 3.50
CA GLN A 536 30.13 -240.67 4.31
C GLN A 536 30.58 -241.89 3.51
N LEU A 537 30.20 -241.99 2.23
CA LEU A 537 30.60 -243.10 1.37
C LEU A 537 32.11 -243.08 1.08
N CYS A 538 32.71 -241.89 0.85
CA CYS A 538 34.16 -241.72 0.73
C CYS A 538 34.91 -242.16 2.01
N PHE A 539 34.38 -241.84 3.19
CA PHE A 539 34.99 -242.20 4.48
C PHE A 539 35.11 -243.73 4.66
N SER A 540 34.12 -244.50 4.16
CA SER A 540 34.18 -245.97 4.17
C SER A 540 35.27 -246.53 3.23
N LEU A 541 35.49 -245.89 2.08
CA LEU A 541 36.43 -246.35 1.06
C LEU A 541 37.90 -246.24 1.48
N GLU A 542 38.27 -245.18 2.19
CA GLU A 542 39.65 -245.02 2.69
C GLU A 542 39.98 -245.99 3.83
N HIS A 543 38.99 -246.32 4.67
CA HIS A 543 39.17 -247.30 5.75
C HIS A 543 39.57 -248.69 5.22
N TYR A 544 38.88 -249.18 4.18
CA TYR A 544 39.26 -250.45 3.52
C TYR A 544 40.59 -250.37 2.75
N ARG A 545 40.91 -249.21 2.17
CA ARG A 545 42.16 -248.98 1.43
C ARG A 545 43.40 -249.11 2.31
N ASP A 546 43.34 -248.65 3.56
CA ASP A 546 44.49 -248.64 4.46
C ASP A 546 44.70 -249.98 5.18
N GLY A 547 43.62 -250.72 5.49
CA GLY A 547 43.74 -252.13 5.89
C GLY A 547 44.46 -252.99 4.83
N TYR A 548 44.23 -252.71 3.54
CA TYR A 548 44.92 -253.41 2.45
C TYR A 548 46.41 -253.06 2.34
N LYS A 549 46.84 -251.86 2.77
CA LYS A 549 48.27 -251.49 2.85
C LYS A 549 49.00 -252.34 3.91
N GLN A 550 48.39 -252.48 5.10
CA GLN A 550 48.95 -253.24 6.22
C GLN A 550 49.20 -254.70 5.83
N LEU A 551 48.26 -255.33 5.12
CA LEU A 551 48.40 -256.72 4.66
C LEU A 551 49.52 -256.89 3.60
N ARG A 552 49.71 -255.89 2.72
CA ARG A 552 50.71 -255.96 1.64
C ARG A 552 52.15 -255.90 2.14
N GLN A 553 52.39 -255.34 3.33
CA GLN A 553 53.75 -255.16 3.87
C GLN A 553 54.38 -256.44 4.47
N VAL A 554 53.62 -257.54 4.56
CA VAL A 554 53.99 -258.75 5.33
C VAL A 554 54.81 -259.79 4.54
N ILE A 555 54.78 -259.81 3.20
CA ILE A 555 54.99 -261.07 2.44
C ILE A 555 56.27 -261.19 1.58
N GLN A 556 56.99 -260.12 1.21
CA GLN A 556 58.18 -260.25 0.32
C GLN A 556 59.42 -259.47 0.80
N GLY A 557 60.38 -260.17 1.42
CA GLY A 557 61.67 -259.60 1.83
C GLY A 557 62.55 -260.46 2.75
N HIS A 558 63.07 -261.59 2.28
CA HIS A 558 64.22 -262.28 2.91
C HIS A 558 65.53 -261.65 2.37
N LYS A 559 66.62 -261.44 3.12
CA LYS A 559 66.93 -261.87 4.51
C LYS A 559 68.04 -260.98 5.12
N ARG A 560 67.94 -260.66 6.43
CA ARG A 560 68.92 -260.08 7.39
C ARG A 560 68.65 -258.63 7.86
N HIS A 561 68.34 -258.54 9.16
CA HIS A 561 68.62 -257.47 10.16
C HIS A 561 68.28 -256.01 9.81
N THR A 562 67.67 -255.21 10.70
CA THR A 562 67.46 -255.35 12.17
C THR A 562 66.00 -254.92 12.43
N VAL A 563 65.11 -255.74 12.99
CA VAL A 563 64.99 -256.13 14.43
C VAL A 563 64.76 -254.92 15.34
N MET A 564 63.61 -254.94 16.05
CA MET A 564 63.26 -254.15 17.24
C MET A 564 63.11 -252.62 17.13
N ALA A 565 62.42 -252.11 18.16
CA ALA A 565 62.27 -250.72 18.62
C ALA A 565 61.27 -249.82 17.85
N VAL A 566 60.08 -249.54 18.40
CA VAL A 566 59.35 -250.19 19.53
C VAL A 566 57.89 -250.31 19.10
#